data_AF-A0A971R834-F1
#
_entry.id   AF-A0A971R834-F1
#
_cell.length_a   1.000
_cell.length_b   1.000
_cell.length_c   1.000
_cell.angle_alpha   90.00
_cell.angle_beta   90.00
_cell.angle_gamma   90.00
#
_symmetry.space_group_name_H-M   'P 1'
#
loop_
_entity.id
_entity.type
_entity.pdbx_description
1 polymer ?
#
loop_
_entity_poly.entity_id
_entity_poly.type
_entity_poly.pdbx_seq_one_letter_code
_entity_poly.pdbx_strand_id
1 'polypeptide(L)'
;ATNLPWQVSVEGFRQRLRLEQFDLLNDLEAIAYAIPELQPNELHTLNVGHPVEQGTIAILAPGTGLGEGYLTWTGSGYKALPSEGGHADFAPSGELQQRLLAYMAEHVGHVSWERVCSGLGMANLYAFVRDQGLAPEPAWLAAEIATAGDPTPVIVSHAMSGDTGCTLCTAAFELFLAILGAEAGNMYLRLLSQGGVYLAGGIPPRIVSALERPVFMNAFTSKGRLSHVVERAPLHIVLAQDVGLLGAGAYGLSH
;
A
#
# COMPACT_ATOMS: atom_id res chain seq x y z
N ALA A 1 -12.55 -8.15 -10.56
CA ALA A 1 -13.50 -7.66 -11.58
C ALA A 1 -13.00 -6.32 -12.08
N THR A 2 -12.80 -6.12 -13.38
CA THR A 2 -12.41 -4.81 -13.94
C THR A 2 -13.61 -3.87 -13.90
N ASN A 3 -13.47 -2.70 -13.27
CA ASN A 3 -14.57 -1.79 -12.90
C ASN A 3 -15.32 -1.15 -14.08
N LEU A 4 -14.89 -1.40 -15.33
CA LEU A 4 -15.54 -0.92 -16.54
C LEU A 4 -15.55 -2.03 -17.61
N PRO A 5 -16.64 -2.20 -18.38
CA PRO A 5 -16.75 -3.22 -19.43
C PRO A 5 -16.04 -2.81 -20.73
N TRP A 6 -14.94 -2.07 -20.63
CA TRP A 6 -14.22 -1.55 -21.79
C TRP A 6 -13.28 -2.60 -22.37
N GLN A 7 -13.31 -2.75 -23.68
CA GLN A 7 -12.30 -3.48 -24.43
C GLN A 7 -11.39 -2.46 -25.11
N VAL A 8 -10.13 -2.42 -24.68
CA VAL A 8 -9.14 -1.47 -25.22
C VAL A 8 -8.24 -2.23 -26.20
N SER A 9 -8.10 -1.69 -27.41
CA SER A 9 -7.19 -2.23 -28.44
C SER A 9 -6.07 -1.23 -28.69
N VAL A 10 -4.85 -1.60 -28.29
CA VAL A 10 -3.63 -0.79 -28.51
C VAL A 10 -3.50 -0.40 -29.98
N GLU A 11 -3.56 -1.37 -30.88
CA GLU A 11 -3.45 -1.13 -32.32
C GLU A 11 -4.63 -0.31 -32.87
N GLY A 12 -5.84 -0.56 -32.37
CA GLY A 12 -7.03 0.20 -32.77
C GLY A 12 -6.92 1.68 -32.41
N PHE A 13 -6.42 2.00 -31.22
CA PHE A 13 -6.15 3.38 -30.81
C PHE A 13 -5.01 4.00 -31.62
N ARG A 14 -3.90 3.28 -31.82
CA ARG A 14 -2.76 3.74 -32.62
C ARG A 14 -3.17 4.15 -34.03
N GLN A 15 -3.95 3.30 -34.72
CA GLN A 15 -4.45 3.57 -36.07
C GLN A 15 -5.46 4.73 -36.10
N ARG A 16 -6.42 4.76 -35.16
CA ARG A 16 -7.49 5.76 -35.14
C ARG A 16 -6.99 7.16 -34.78
N LEU A 17 -6.01 7.25 -33.88
CA LEU A 17 -5.41 8.50 -33.44
C LEU A 17 -4.18 8.91 -34.28
N ARG A 18 -3.72 8.04 -35.19
CA ARG A 18 -2.53 8.24 -36.04
C ARG A 18 -1.27 8.51 -35.22
N LEU A 19 -1.09 7.73 -34.15
CA LEU A 19 0.09 7.79 -33.30
C LEU A 19 1.16 6.81 -33.80
N GLU A 20 2.43 7.18 -33.70
CA GLU A 20 3.54 6.27 -34.04
C GLU A 20 3.67 5.16 -33.00
N GLN A 21 3.55 5.53 -31.72
CA GLN A 21 3.56 4.64 -30.56
C GLN A 21 2.31 4.89 -29.69
N PHE A 22 1.80 3.82 -29.08
CA PHE A 22 0.72 3.88 -28.10
C PHE A 22 0.87 2.67 -27.19
N ASP A 23 1.02 2.91 -25.89
CA ASP A 23 1.19 1.87 -24.88
C ASP A 23 0.10 1.99 -23.81
N LEU A 24 -0.22 0.86 -23.18
CA LEU A 24 -1.11 0.81 -22.03
C LEU A 24 -0.29 0.35 -20.84
N LEU A 25 -0.25 1.20 -19.82
CA LEU A 25 0.40 0.93 -18.55
C LEU A 25 -0.63 0.53 -17.52
N ASN A 26 -0.27 -0.42 -16.66
CA ASN A 26 -0.97 -0.59 -15.41
C ASN A 26 -0.77 0.65 -14.52
N ASP A 27 -1.73 0.95 -13.64
CA ASP A 27 -1.67 2.11 -12.74
C ASP A 27 -0.45 2.05 -11.80
N LEU A 28 -0.13 0.90 -11.24
CA LEU A 28 1.05 0.72 -10.41
C LEU A 28 2.34 0.83 -11.20
N GLU A 29 2.36 0.32 -12.43
CA GLU A 29 3.51 0.45 -13.33
C GLU A 29 3.77 1.92 -13.66
N ALA A 30 2.71 2.68 -13.95
CA ALA A 30 2.81 4.12 -14.14
C ALA A 30 3.31 4.81 -12.86
N ILE A 31 2.77 4.49 -11.68
CA ILE A 31 3.29 5.00 -10.40
C ILE A 31 4.78 4.70 -10.24
N ALA A 32 5.23 3.50 -10.63
CA ALA A 32 6.62 3.09 -10.52
C ALA A 32 7.54 3.96 -11.38
N TYR A 33 7.18 4.20 -12.64
CA TYR A 33 7.98 5.08 -13.50
C TYR A 33 8.06 6.53 -13.02
N ALA A 34 7.14 6.97 -12.16
CA ALA A 34 7.21 8.30 -11.57
C ALA A 34 8.25 8.41 -10.44
N ILE A 35 8.51 7.32 -9.69
CA ILE A 35 9.34 7.37 -8.47
C ILE A 35 10.71 8.02 -8.69
N PRO A 36 11.49 7.68 -9.73
CA PRO A 36 12.79 8.30 -9.97
C PRO A 36 12.73 9.80 -10.33
N GLU A 37 11.56 10.28 -10.78
CA GLU A 37 11.35 11.67 -11.22
C GLU A 37 10.88 12.60 -10.08
N LEU A 38 10.47 12.01 -8.95
CA LEU A 38 9.94 12.75 -7.80
C LEU A 38 11.00 13.64 -7.17
N GLN A 39 10.60 14.87 -6.89
CA GLN A 39 11.40 15.84 -6.17
C GLN A 39 11.35 15.58 -4.66
N PRO A 40 12.35 16.05 -3.89
CA PRO A 40 12.38 15.83 -2.44
C PRO A 40 11.15 16.35 -1.68
N ASN A 41 10.49 17.41 -2.16
CA ASN A 41 9.27 17.96 -1.58
C ASN A 41 8.00 17.17 -1.96
N GLU A 42 8.11 16.22 -2.86
CA GLU A 42 7.04 15.29 -3.26
C GLU A 42 7.11 13.96 -2.49
N LEU A 43 8.05 13.86 -1.54
CA LEU A 43 8.26 12.72 -0.68
C LEU A 43 8.21 13.14 0.79
N HIS A 44 7.66 12.27 1.63
CA HIS A 44 7.85 12.35 3.07
C HIS A 44 8.66 11.13 3.53
N THR A 45 9.81 11.37 4.14
CA THR A 45 10.74 10.30 4.53
C THR A 45 10.46 9.83 5.96
N LEU A 46 9.97 8.60 6.09
CA LEU A 46 9.76 7.94 7.40
C LEU A 46 11.07 7.38 7.96
N ASN A 47 11.94 6.88 7.08
CA ASN A 47 13.29 6.44 7.44
C ASN A 47 14.27 6.88 6.37
N VAL A 48 15.28 7.64 6.76
CA VAL A 48 16.33 8.09 5.82
C VAL A 48 17.11 6.87 5.29
N GLY A 49 17.40 5.91 6.16
CA GLY A 49 18.16 4.71 5.82
C GLY A 49 19.51 5.00 5.18
N HIS A 50 20.05 4.02 4.46
CA HIS A 50 21.28 4.14 3.67
C HIS A 50 20.97 3.76 2.21
N PRO A 51 20.49 4.70 1.38
CA PRO A 51 20.13 4.40 0.01
C PRO A 51 21.37 4.00 -0.80
N VAL A 52 21.23 2.96 -1.62
CA VAL A 52 22.23 2.58 -2.62
C VAL A 52 21.81 3.19 -3.95
N GLU A 53 22.70 4.01 -4.52
CA GLU A 53 22.50 4.59 -5.84
C GLU A 53 22.26 3.46 -6.86
N GLN A 54 21.23 3.63 -7.70
CA GLN A 54 20.82 2.63 -8.70
C GLN A 54 20.42 1.26 -8.09
N GLY A 55 20.15 1.20 -6.79
CA GLY A 55 19.64 0.01 -6.11
C GLY A 55 18.19 -0.29 -6.47
N THR A 56 17.77 -1.54 -6.26
CA THR A 56 16.35 -1.94 -6.46
C THR A 56 15.43 -1.07 -5.59
N ILE A 57 14.28 -0.67 -6.14
CA ILE A 57 13.26 0.10 -5.43
C ILE A 57 12.00 -0.76 -5.29
N ALA A 58 11.43 -0.85 -4.10
CA ALA A 58 10.15 -1.51 -3.85
C ALA A 58 9.02 -0.49 -3.72
N ILE A 59 7.84 -0.85 -4.20
CA ILE A 59 6.65 0.01 -4.16
C ILE A 59 5.49 -0.78 -3.59
N LEU A 60 4.81 -0.19 -2.61
CA LEU A 60 3.55 -0.68 -2.07
C LEU A 60 2.53 0.45 -2.20
N ALA A 61 1.39 0.17 -2.84
CA ALA A 61 0.36 1.16 -3.12
C ALA A 61 -1.01 0.73 -2.58
N PRO A 62 -1.26 0.84 -1.26
CA PRO A 62 -2.58 0.60 -0.71
C PRO A 62 -3.56 1.70 -1.17
N GLY A 63 -4.64 1.26 -1.80
CA GLY A 63 -5.77 2.06 -2.29
C GLY A 63 -7.06 1.30 -2.04
N THR A 64 -7.91 1.12 -3.05
CA THR A 64 -9.04 0.18 -2.94
C THR A 64 -8.54 -1.25 -2.71
N GLY A 65 -7.53 -1.66 -3.48
CA GLY A 65 -6.75 -2.89 -3.32
C GLY A 65 -5.33 -2.61 -2.81
N LEU A 66 -4.41 -3.55 -3.03
CA LEU A 66 -2.98 -3.40 -2.71
C LEU A 66 -2.13 -3.73 -3.93
N GLY A 67 -1.62 -2.68 -4.58
CA GLY A 67 -0.63 -2.85 -5.65
C GLY A 67 0.77 -3.01 -5.08
N GLU A 68 1.55 -3.96 -5.61
CA GLU A 68 2.97 -4.15 -5.26
C GLU A 68 3.83 -4.33 -6.50
N GLY A 69 5.00 -3.71 -6.52
CA GLY A 69 5.88 -3.70 -7.68
C GLY A 69 7.26 -3.21 -7.33
N TYR A 70 8.16 -3.21 -8.30
CA TYR A 70 9.54 -2.80 -8.07
C TYR A 70 10.20 -2.26 -9.33
N LEU A 71 11.28 -1.49 -9.12
CA LEU A 71 12.13 -0.98 -10.19
C LEU A 71 13.53 -1.57 -10.04
N THR A 72 14.14 -1.91 -11.16
CA THR A 72 15.55 -2.32 -11.23
C THR A 72 16.32 -1.46 -12.20
N TRP A 73 17.56 -1.13 -11.88
CA TRP A 73 18.44 -0.39 -12.78
C TRP A 73 18.93 -1.28 -13.92
N THR A 74 18.84 -0.79 -15.15
CA THR A 74 19.23 -1.52 -16.36
C THR A 74 20.59 -1.10 -16.93
N GLY A 75 21.27 -0.15 -16.29
CA GLY A 75 22.50 0.47 -16.78
C GLY A 75 22.27 1.86 -17.39
N SER A 76 21.10 2.09 -17.99
CA SER A 76 20.72 3.38 -18.60
C SER A 76 19.52 4.06 -17.95
N GLY A 77 18.79 3.35 -17.08
CA GLY A 77 17.57 3.83 -16.45
C GLY A 77 16.92 2.76 -15.58
N TYR A 78 15.93 3.16 -14.79
CA TYR A 78 15.07 2.23 -14.08
C TYR A 78 14.03 1.61 -15.01
N LYS A 79 13.80 0.31 -14.86
CA LYS A 79 12.69 -0.40 -15.50
C LYS A 79 11.71 -0.86 -14.42
N ALA A 80 10.44 -0.53 -14.60
CA ALA A 80 9.38 -1.02 -13.73
C ALA A 80 9.08 -2.49 -14.04
N LEU A 81 8.85 -3.26 -13.00
CA LEU A 81 8.47 -4.65 -13.06
C LEU A 81 7.17 -4.79 -12.25
N PRO A 82 6.01 -4.89 -12.92
CA PRO A 82 4.74 -5.06 -12.22
C PRO A 82 4.69 -6.41 -11.53
N SER A 83 3.92 -6.50 -10.45
CA SER A 83 3.66 -7.74 -9.75
C SER A 83 2.24 -7.77 -9.17
N GLU A 84 1.78 -8.98 -8.85
CA GLU A 84 0.52 -9.20 -8.11
C GLU A 84 0.83 -9.49 -6.62
N GLY A 85 1.87 -8.86 -6.07
CA GLY A 85 2.39 -9.15 -4.74
C GLY A 85 1.36 -9.00 -3.61
N GLY A 86 0.44 -8.03 -3.73
CA GLY A 86 -0.67 -7.86 -2.78
C GLY A 86 -1.65 -9.04 -2.73
N HIS A 87 -1.63 -9.92 -3.75
CA HIS A 87 -2.38 -11.16 -3.76
C HIS A 87 -1.62 -12.35 -3.18
N ALA A 88 -0.38 -12.19 -2.71
CA ALA A 88 0.34 -13.24 -2.00
C ALA A 88 -0.26 -13.49 -0.60
N ASP A 89 0.00 -14.68 -0.05
CA ASP A 89 -0.52 -15.11 1.25
C ASP A 89 -0.15 -14.14 2.37
N PHE A 90 -1.14 -13.77 3.19
CA PHE A 90 -0.91 -13.01 4.41
C PHE A 90 -0.09 -13.83 5.43
N ALA A 91 1.03 -13.28 5.90
CA ALA A 91 1.88 -13.91 6.91
C ALA A 91 1.68 -13.25 8.27
N PRO A 92 0.81 -13.80 9.16
CA PRO A 92 0.46 -13.14 10.42
C PRO A 92 1.64 -13.10 11.41
N SER A 93 1.83 -11.93 12.03
CA SER A 93 2.79 -11.70 13.10
C SER A 93 2.09 -11.62 14.46
N GLY A 94 2.39 -12.59 15.33
CA GLY A 94 1.82 -12.66 16.68
C GLY A 94 0.38 -13.20 16.74
N GLU A 95 -0.10 -13.40 17.97
CA GLU A 95 -1.38 -14.07 18.24
C GLU A 95 -2.58 -13.35 17.63
N LEU A 96 -2.63 -12.01 17.74
CA LEU A 96 -3.75 -11.21 17.23
C LEU A 96 -3.93 -11.39 15.72
N GLN A 97 -2.83 -11.34 14.95
CA GLN A 97 -2.87 -11.53 13.50
C GLN A 97 -3.14 -12.98 13.11
N GLN A 98 -2.74 -13.97 13.93
CA GLN A 98 -3.10 -15.38 13.70
C GLN A 98 -4.61 -15.59 13.84
N ARG A 99 -5.23 -14.98 14.84
CA ARG A 99 -6.70 -14.99 14.97
C ARG A 99 -7.37 -14.27 13.81
N LEU A 100 -6.80 -13.15 13.34
CA LEU A 100 -7.29 -12.47 12.13
C LEU A 100 -7.24 -13.39 10.92
N LEU A 101 -6.13 -14.11 10.70
CA LEU A 101 -6.01 -15.06 9.62
C LEU A 101 -7.09 -16.15 9.69
N ALA A 102 -7.30 -16.74 10.88
CA ALA A 102 -8.34 -17.75 11.08
C ALA A 102 -9.74 -17.20 10.79
N TYR A 103 -10.05 -16.03 11.34
CA TYR A 103 -11.31 -15.33 11.10
C TYR A 103 -11.54 -15.06 9.60
N MET A 104 -10.52 -14.55 8.90
CA MET A 104 -10.64 -14.23 7.47
C MET A 104 -10.77 -15.49 6.60
N ALA A 105 -10.08 -16.58 6.96
CA ALA A 105 -10.13 -17.83 6.22
C ALA A 105 -11.54 -18.44 6.15
N GLU A 106 -12.34 -18.26 7.21
CA GLU A 106 -13.74 -18.69 7.26
C GLU A 106 -14.65 -17.91 6.27
N HIS A 107 -14.25 -16.71 5.85
CA HIS A 107 -15.06 -15.80 5.03
C HIS A 107 -14.66 -15.76 3.55
N VAL A 108 -13.36 -15.82 3.25
CA VAL A 108 -12.84 -15.60 1.88
C VAL A 108 -11.97 -16.74 1.34
N GLY A 109 -11.71 -17.77 2.13
CA GLY A 109 -10.84 -18.90 1.77
C GLY A 109 -9.37 -18.49 1.71
N HIS A 110 -8.96 -17.80 0.64
CA HIS A 110 -7.59 -17.29 0.47
C HIS A 110 -7.47 -15.87 1.04
N VAL A 111 -6.60 -15.71 2.04
CA VAL A 111 -6.36 -14.46 2.76
C VAL A 111 -5.05 -13.86 2.27
N SER A 112 -5.12 -12.95 1.30
CA SER A 112 -3.94 -12.24 0.79
C SER A 112 -3.62 -10.99 1.60
N TRP A 113 -2.44 -10.39 1.38
CA TRP A 113 -2.11 -9.07 1.94
C TRP A 113 -3.16 -8.01 1.62
N GLU A 114 -3.67 -7.97 0.38
CA GLU A 114 -4.75 -7.05 -0.02
C GLU A 114 -5.99 -7.18 0.88
N ARG A 115 -6.34 -8.38 1.34
CA ARG A 115 -7.53 -8.60 2.19
C ARG A 115 -7.42 -7.96 3.56
N VAL A 116 -6.22 -7.60 4.01
CA VAL A 116 -5.94 -7.06 5.34
C VAL A 116 -5.16 -5.75 5.32
N CYS A 117 -4.67 -5.34 4.15
CA CYS A 117 -3.77 -4.20 3.96
C CYS A 117 -4.17 -3.36 2.75
N SER A 118 -5.46 -3.07 2.62
CA SER A 118 -6.04 -2.17 1.61
C SER A 118 -7.23 -1.41 2.18
N GLY A 119 -7.85 -0.54 1.37
CA GLY A 119 -9.11 0.10 1.70
C GLY A 119 -10.23 -0.90 1.94
N LEU A 120 -10.33 -1.96 1.12
CA LEU A 120 -11.23 -3.08 1.39
C LEU A 120 -10.84 -3.85 2.65
N GLY A 121 -9.53 -3.97 2.91
CA GLY A 121 -9.01 -4.60 4.11
C GLY A 121 -9.38 -3.89 5.40
N MET A 122 -9.51 -2.56 5.39
CA MET A 122 -9.89 -1.80 6.59
C MET A 122 -11.26 -2.22 7.15
N ALA A 123 -12.24 -2.42 6.28
CA ALA A 123 -13.56 -2.92 6.67
C ALA A 123 -13.49 -4.34 7.27
N ASN A 124 -12.62 -5.20 6.73
CA ASN A 124 -12.39 -6.54 7.26
C ASN A 124 -11.76 -6.50 8.66
N LEU A 125 -10.77 -5.63 8.86
CA LEU A 125 -10.12 -5.46 10.16
C LEU A 125 -11.10 -4.92 11.21
N TYR A 126 -11.95 -3.96 10.82
CA TYR A 126 -13.02 -3.45 11.67
C TYR A 126 -13.98 -4.57 12.09
N ALA A 127 -14.48 -5.34 11.14
CA ALA A 127 -15.39 -6.46 11.42
C ALA A 127 -14.74 -7.49 12.35
N PHE A 128 -13.47 -7.84 12.10
CA PHE A 128 -12.70 -8.74 12.98
C PHE A 128 -12.62 -8.21 14.42
N VAL A 129 -12.23 -6.94 14.61
CA VAL A 129 -12.11 -6.34 15.95
C VAL A 129 -13.46 -6.33 16.68
N ARG A 130 -14.54 -6.00 15.97
CA ARG A 130 -15.91 -6.02 16.48
C ARG A 130 -16.36 -7.43 16.87
N ASP A 131 -16.27 -8.38 15.95
CA ASP A 131 -16.86 -9.72 16.09
C ASP A 131 -16.09 -10.57 17.10
N GLN A 132 -14.80 -10.29 17.29
CA GLN A 132 -13.98 -10.89 18.35
C GLN A 132 -14.10 -10.17 19.71
N GLY A 133 -14.92 -9.12 19.81
CA GLY A 133 -15.16 -8.38 21.06
C GLY A 133 -13.91 -7.68 21.61
N LEU A 134 -13.01 -7.24 20.74
CA LEU A 134 -11.73 -6.63 21.15
C LEU A 134 -11.88 -5.16 21.57
N ALA A 135 -12.94 -4.51 21.10
CA ALA A 135 -13.35 -3.18 21.48
C ALA A 135 -14.87 -3.05 21.34
N PRO A 136 -15.54 -2.22 22.15
CA PRO A 136 -16.98 -2.00 22.02
C PRO A 136 -17.30 -1.23 20.73
N GLU A 137 -18.42 -1.58 20.09
CA GLU A 137 -19.01 -0.80 18.99
C GLU A 137 -20.07 0.16 19.57
N PRO A 138 -19.83 1.47 19.62
CA PRO A 138 -20.85 2.42 20.05
C PRO A 138 -22.04 2.43 19.09
N ALA A 139 -23.25 2.61 19.61
CA ALA A 139 -24.47 2.64 18.80
C ALA A 139 -24.45 3.74 17.72
N TRP A 140 -23.83 4.89 18.01
CA TRP A 140 -23.67 5.97 17.04
C TRP A 140 -22.78 5.57 15.86
N LEU A 141 -21.72 4.80 16.13
CA LEU A 141 -20.77 4.34 15.11
C LEU A 141 -21.42 3.28 14.23
N ALA A 142 -22.13 2.32 14.84
CA ALA A 142 -22.88 1.31 14.10
C ALA A 142 -23.90 1.95 13.14
N ALA A 143 -24.61 2.99 13.60
CA ALA A 143 -25.56 3.73 12.77
C ALA A 143 -24.87 4.47 11.62
N GLU A 144 -23.72 5.11 11.86
CA GLU A 144 -22.95 5.81 10.84
C GLU A 144 -22.45 4.84 9.76
N ILE A 145 -21.80 3.74 10.17
CA ILE A 145 -21.29 2.69 9.30
C ILE A 145 -22.41 2.07 8.45
N ALA A 146 -23.59 1.82 9.03
CA ALA A 146 -24.72 1.24 8.31
C ALA A 146 -25.29 2.15 7.19
N THR A 147 -25.07 3.47 7.30
CA THR A 147 -25.50 4.44 6.28
C THR A 147 -24.41 4.83 5.30
N ALA A 148 -23.16 4.46 5.58
CA ALA A 148 -22.02 4.75 4.72
C ALA A 148 -22.00 3.82 3.50
N GLY A 149 -21.80 4.39 2.30
CA GLY A 149 -21.57 3.58 1.09
C GLY A 149 -20.25 2.82 1.11
N ASP A 150 -19.23 3.39 1.76
CA ASP A 150 -17.94 2.77 2.08
C ASP A 150 -17.61 3.07 3.55
N PRO A 151 -17.46 2.05 4.42
CA PRO A 151 -17.14 2.27 5.82
C PRO A 151 -15.70 2.76 6.04
N THR A 152 -14.79 2.56 5.09
CA THR A 152 -13.36 2.81 5.27
C THR A 152 -13.02 4.27 5.62
N PRO A 153 -13.54 5.30 4.91
CA PRO A 153 -13.32 6.69 5.29
C PRO A 153 -13.81 7.02 6.70
N VAL A 154 -14.94 6.46 7.13
CA VAL A 154 -15.50 6.66 8.48
C VAL A 154 -14.56 6.08 9.53
N ILE A 155 -14.14 4.82 9.34
CA ILE A 155 -13.23 4.13 10.26
C ILE A 155 -11.90 4.88 10.39
N VAL A 156 -11.28 5.24 9.26
CA VAL A 156 -9.99 5.96 9.26
C VAL A 156 -10.15 7.34 9.87
N SER A 157 -11.21 8.09 9.56
CA SER A 157 -11.40 9.43 10.11
C SER A 157 -11.55 9.42 11.63
N HIS A 158 -12.32 8.48 12.18
CA HIS A 158 -12.48 8.34 13.63
C HIS A 158 -11.21 7.84 14.29
N ALA A 159 -10.45 6.94 13.66
CA ALA A 159 -9.15 6.51 14.19
C ALA A 159 -8.10 7.63 14.19
N MET A 160 -8.17 8.56 13.23
CA MET A 160 -7.23 9.67 13.05
C MET A 160 -7.57 10.91 13.88
N SER A 161 -8.81 11.06 14.35
CA SER A 161 -9.26 12.25 15.08
C SER A 161 -8.58 12.42 16.44
N GLY A 162 -7.96 11.35 16.97
CA GLY A 162 -7.40 11.31 18.32
C GLY A 162 -8.46 11.31 19.42
N ASP A 163 -9.75 11.24 19.05
CA ASP A 163 -10.85 11.11 20.00
C ASP A 163 -10.89 9.67 20.56
N THR A 164 -10.90 9.56 21.88
CA THR A 164 -11.07 8.28 22.59
C THR A 164 -12.46 7.65 22.37
N GLY A 165 -13.38 8.37 21.71
CA GLY A 165 -14.73 7.93 21.42
C GLY A 165 -14.85 6.68 20.53
N CYS A 166 -13.88 6.38 19.66
CA CYS A 166 -13.90 5.17 18.81
C CYS A 166 -12.66 4.26 19.00
N THR A 167 -12.56 3.61 20.16
CA THR A 167 -11.50 2.62 20.44
C THR A 167 -11.47 1.46 19.44
N LEU A 168 -12.62 1.07 18.89
CA LEU A 168 -12.73 0.04 17.87
C LEU A 168 -12.09 0.47 16.54
N CYS A 169 -12.36 1.70 16.09
CA CYS A 169 -11.71 2.26 14.90
C CYS A 169 -10.20 2.32 15.08
N THR A 170 -9.74 2.82 16.23
CA THR A 170 -8.32 2.89 16.57
C THR A 170 -7.66 1.51 16.54
N ALA A 171 -8.27 0.50 17.17
CA ALA A 171 -7.73 -0.86 17.20
C ALA A 171 -7.62 -1.49 15.79
N ALA A 172 -8.65 -1.33 14.96
CA ALA A 172 -8.62 -1.81 13.57
C ALA A 172 -7.55 -1.09 12.75
N PHE A 173 -7.42 0.22 12.91
CA PHE A 173 -6.46 1.04 12.19
C PHE A 173 -5.01 0.82 12.63
N GLU A 174 -4.76 0.58 13.92
CA GLU A 174 -3.42 0.19 14.40
C GLU A 174 -3.01 -1.19 13.88
N LEU A 175 -3.95 -2.13 13.76
CA LEU A 175 -3.71 -3.43 13.15
C LEU A 175 -3.35 -3.27 11.66
N PHE A 176 -4.05 -2.39 10.93
CA PHE A 176 -3.69 -2.04 9.55
C PHE A 176 -2.27 -1.49 9.43
N LEU A 177 -1.89 -0.53 10.29
CA LEU A 177 -0.53 0.03 10.27
C LEU A 177 0.54 -1.02 10.57
N ALA A 178 0.30 -1.91 11.54
CA ALA A 178 1.22 -2.98 11.86
C ALA A 178 1.38 -3.95 10.67
N ILE A 179 0.29 -4.30 9.99
CA ILE A 179 0.30 -5.19 8.83
C ILE A 179 1.02 -4.53 7.64
N LEU A 180 0.71 -3.26 7.34
CA LEU A 180 1.37 -2.51 6.27
C LEU A 180 2.87 -2.36 6.53
N GLY A 181 3.26 -2.04 7.77
CA GLY A 181 4.67 -1.99 8.16
C GLY A 181 5.34 -3.34 7.96
N ALA A 182 4.73 -4.42 8.45
CA ALA A 182 5.26 -5.76 8.28
C ALA A 182 5.47 -6.12 6.79
N GLU A 183 4.52 -5.81 5.91
CA GLU A 183 4.65 -6.14 4.49
C GLU A 183 5.67 -5.25 3.76
N ALA A 184 5.72 -3.95 4.07
CA ALA A 184 6.78 -3.08 3.55
C ALA A 184 8.18 -3.60 3.91
N GLY A 185 8.36 -4.11 5.14
CA GLY A 185 9.61 -4.73 5.55
C GLY A 185 9.87 -6.08 4.86
N ASN A 186 8.83 -6.84 4.53
CA ASN A 186 8.96 -8.08 3.76
C ASN A 186 9.40 -7.77 2.33
N MET A 187 8.81 -6.77 1.68
CA MET A 187 9.18 -6.30 0.35
C MET A 187 10.65 -5.88 0.29
N TYR A 188 11.14 -5.16 1.30
CA TYR A 188 12.55 -4.82 1.40
C TYR A 188 13.44 -6.07 1.41
N LEU A 189 13.10 -7.09 2.21
CA LEU A 189 13.88 -8.32 2.30
C LEU A 189 13.81 -9.19 1.05
N ARG A 190 12.62 -9.29 0.43
CA ARG A 190 12.41 -10.11 -0.78
C ARG A 190 13.21 -9.58 -1.97
N LEU A 191 13.30 -8.26 -2.09
CA LEU A 191 13.91 -7.59 -3.25
C LEU A 191 15.31 -7.03 -2.97
N LEU A 192 15.72 -7.00 -1.70
CA LEU A 192 16.86 -6.20 -1.24
C LEU A 192 16.78 -4.79 -1.84
N SER A 193 15.63 -4.13 -1.61
CA SER A 193 15.31 -2.85 -2.25
C SER A 193 16.08 -1.68 -1.62
N GLN A 194 17.40 -1.71 -1.77
CA GLN A 194 18.35 -0.77 -1.19
C GLN A 194 18.25 0.64 -1.81
N GLY A 195 17.61 0.78 -2.97
CA GLY A 195 17.22 2.08 -3.51
C GLY A 195 16.06 2.73 -2.72
N GLY A 196 15.32 1.93 -1.95
CA GLY A 196 14.28 2.39 -1.04
C GLY A 196 12.99 1.58 -1.13
N VAL A 197 12.13 1.77 -0.15
CA VAL A 197 10.73 1.33 -0.13
C VAL A 197 9.84 2.56 -0.22
N TYR A 198 8.89 2.56 -1.14
CA TYR A 198 7.99 3.68 -1.38
C TYR A 198 6.55 3.26 -1.13
N LEU A 199 5.91 3.93 -0.16
CA LEU A 199 4.48 3.84 0.08
C LEU A 199 3.77 4.84 -0.83
N ALA A 200 3.13 4.33 -1.86
CA ALA A 200 2.38 5.09 -2.85
C ALA A 200 0.87 4.80 -2.75
N GLY A 201 0.11 5.19 -3.76
CA GLY A 201 -1.34 4.97 -3.78
C GLY A 201 -2.12 5.97 -2.94
N GLY A 202 -3.43 5.75 -2.83
CA GLY A 202 -4.35 6.75 -2.30
C GLY A 202 -4.39 6.86 -0.77
N ILE A 203 -3.99 5.81 -0.05
CA ILE A 203 -4.08 5.78 1.43
C ILE A 203 -2.89 6.49 2.09
N PRO A 204 -1.61 6.14 1.82
CA PRO A 204 -0.47 6.66 2.57
C PRO A 204 -0.37 8.19 2.69
N PRO A 205 -0.56 8.99 1.61
CA PRO A 205 -0.48 10.46 1.73
C PRO A 205 -1.58 11.06 2.61
N ARG A 206 -2.68 10.34 2.88
CA ARG A 206 -3.78 10.80 3.75
C ARG A 206 -3.57 10.44 5.23
N ILE A 207 -2.62 9.55 5.53
CA ILE A 207 -2.39 9.02 6.87
C ILE A 207 -0.92 9.19 7.32
N VAL A 208 -0.22 10.19 6.79
CA VAL A 208 1.21 10.45 7.08
C VAL A 208 1.49 10.47 8.58
N SER A 209 0.75 11.26 9.36
CA SER A 209 0.94 11.34 10.81
C SER A 209 0.68 10.03 11.55
N ALA A 210 -0.13 9.15 10.98
CA ALA A 210 -0.34 7.81 11.51
C ALA A 210 0.80 6.86 11.17
N LEU A 211 1.41 6.97 9.99
CA LEU A 211 2.57 6.18 9.58
C LEU A 211 3.84 6.57 10.36
N GLU A 212 3.91 7.79 10.89
CA GLU A 212 4.95 8.22 11.83
C GLU A 212 4.83 7.56 13.22
N ARG A 213 3.69 6.92 13.54
CA ARG A 213 3.50 6.26 14.84
C ARG A 213 4.40 5.03 14.97
N PRO A 214 4.91 4.74 16.20
CA PRO A 214 5.82 3.62 16.41
C PRO A 214 5.29 2.26 15.95
N VAL A 215 3.98 2.02 15.97
CA VAL A 215 3.36 0.74 15.57
C VAL A 215 3.76 0.33 14.15
N PHE A 216 3.84 1.28 13.21
CA PHE A 216 4.20 1.02 11.83
C PHE A 216 5.69 0.67 11.72
N MET A 217 6.58 1.54 12.23
CA MET A 217 8.03 1.33 12.14
C MET A 217 8.50 0.11 12.91
N ASN A 218 7.91 -0.19 14.07
CA ASN A 218 8.21 -1.40 14.84
C ASN A 218 7.87 -2.67 14.04
N ALA A 219 6.75 -2.69 13.32
CA ALA A 219 6.38 -3.82 12.48
C ALA A 219 7.26 -3.94 11.24
N PHE A 220 7.62 -2.81 10.63
CA PHE A 220 8.54 -2.72 9.50
C PHE A 220 9.91 -3.35 9.82
N THR A 221 10.50 -3.01 10.97
CA THR A 221 11.83 -3.48 11.36
C THR A 221 11.82 -4.82 12.10
N SER A 222 10.66 -5.35 12.50
CA SER A 222 10.56 -6.63 13.22
C SER A 222 10.81 -7.84 12.30
N LYS A 223 12.10 -8.12 12.03
CA LYS A 223 12.60 -9.16 11.12
C LYS A 223 13.64 -10.08 11.77
N GLY A 224 13.59 -10.20 13.09
CA GLY A 224 14.47 -11.05 13.88
C GLY A 224 15.94 -10.74 13.64
N ARG A 225 16.74 -11.75 13.26
CA ARG A 225 18.18 -11.54 12.98
C ARG A 225 18.46 -10.55 11.85
N LEU A 226 17.48 -10.30 10.97
CA LEU A 226 17.59 -9.34 9.85
C LEU A 226 17.01 -7.96 10.18
N SER A 227 16.59 -7.69 11.43
CA SER A 227 16.11 -6.35 11.84
C SER A 227 17.12 -5.25 11.51
N HIS A 228 18.39 -5.46 11.81
CA HIS A 228 19.48 -4.53 11.50
C HIS A 228 19.65 -4.22 10.00
N VAL A 229 19.17 -5.10 9.13
CA VAL A 229 19.20 -4.91 7.67
C VAL A 229 18.06 -3.97 7.26
N VAL A 230 16.86 -4.22 7.78
CA VAL A 230 15.66 -3.43 7.45
C VAL A 230 15.63 -2.07 8.15
N GLU A 231 16.22 -1.93 9.33
CA GLU A 231 16.42 -0.64 10.02
C GLU A 231 17.19 0.38 9.16
N ARG A 232 18.01 -0.10 8.22
CA ARG A 232 18.79 0.74 7.29
C ARG A 232 18.07 0.99 5.96
N ALA A 233 16.87 0.46 5.78
CA ALA A 233 16.11 0.64 4.55
C ALA A 233 15.59 2.08 4.44
N PRO A 234 15.89 2.80 3.34
CA PRO A 234 15.20 4.05 3.03
C PRO A 234 13.70 3.78 2.86
N LEU A 235 12.85 4.59 3.49
CA LEU A 235 11.41 4.43 3.48
C LEU A 235 10.73 5.79 3.31
N HIS A 236 9.94 5.90 2.24
CA HIS A 236 9.31 7.15 1.82
C HIS A 236 7.82 6.97 1.59
N ILE A 237 7.06 8.03 1.83
CA ILE A 237 5.67 8.18 1.41
C ILE A 237 5.67 9.11 0.20
N VAL A 238 4.99 8.69 -0.87
CA VAL A 238 4.78 9.52 -2.06
C VAL A 238 3.65 10.51 -1.79
N LEU A 239 3.96 11.81 -1.88
CA LEU A 239 3.01 12.91 -1.69
C LEU A 239 2.54 13.54 -3.00
N ALA A 240 3.23 13.28 -4.11
CA ALA A 240 2.87 13.79 -5.42
C ALA A 240 1.43 13.46 -5.80
N GLN A 241 0.72 14.45 -6.32
CA GLN A 241 -0.56 14.27 -6.98
C GLN A 241 -0.36 13.79 -8.41
N ASP A 242 -1.36 13.12 -8.98
CA ASP A 242 -1.36 12.67 -10.38
C ASP A 242 -0.12 11.85 -10.78
N VAL A 243 0.45 11.12 -9.82
CA VAL A 243 1.73 10.42 -9.99
C VAL A 243 1.68 9.38 -11.13
N GLY A 244 0.50 8.81 -11.41
CA GLY A 244 0.31 7.94 -12.57
C GLY A 244 0.45 8.68 -13.91
N LEU A 245 0.04 9.94 -14.01
CA LEU A 245 0.23 10.75 -15.22
C LEU A 245 1.70 11.13 -15.40
N LEU A 246 2.37 11.52 -14.31
CA LEU A 246 3.81 11.81 -14.32
C LEU A 246 4.59 10.59 -14.84
N GLY A 247 4.32 9.41 -14.28
CA GLY A 247 5.03 8.21 -14.67
C GLY A 247 4.67 7.67 -16.05
N ALA A 248 3.43 7.86 -16.52
CA ALA A 248 3.10 7.58 -17.92
C ALA A 248 3.90 8.49 -18.88
N GLY A 249 4.11 9.76 -18.51
CA GLY A 249 5.00 10.67 -19.24
C GLY A 249 6.45 10.21 -19.22
N ALA A 250 6.97 9.83 -18.05
CA ALA A 250 8.33 9.31 -17.90
C ALA A 250 8.57 8.01 -18.71
N TYR A 251 7.58 7.12 -18.73
CA TYR A 251 7.61 5.92 -19.56
C TYR A 251 7.71 6.28 -21.05
N GLY A 252 6.84 7.17 -21.54
CA GLY A 252 6.83 7.58 -22.95
C GLY A 252 8.06 8.38 -23.40
N LEU A 253 8.82 8.97 -22.47
CA LEU A 253 10.09 9.63 -22.78
C LEU A 253 11.29 8.66 -22.81
N SER A 254 11.12 7.44 -22.28
CA SER A 254 12.19 6.45 -22.14
C SER A 254 12.08 5.25 -23.10
N HIS A 255 11.02 5.19 -23.92
CA HIS A 255 10.72 4.14 -24.90
C HIS A 255 10.36 4.76 -26.25
#